data_AF-A0A1H4CF03-F1
#
_entry.id   AF-A0A1H4CF03-F1
#
_cell.length_a   1.000
_cell.length_b   1.000
_cell.length_c   1.000
_cell.angle_alpha   90.00
_cell.angle_beta   90.00
_cell.angle_gamma   90.00
#
_symmetry.space_group_name_H-M   'P 1'
#
loop_
_entity.id
_entity.type
_entity.pdbx_description
1 polymer ?
#
loop_
_entity_poly.entity_id
_entity_poly.type
_entity_poly.pdbx_seq_one_letter_code
_entity_poly.pdbx_strand_id
1 'polypeptide(L)'
;MAEYKPTITPPGKHGDVIFGAVVRLAALLTLLLLGGIIVSLIIASWPSIQTFGFSFLWTKEWDAPAGKFGALVPIYGTVVTSLIALIIAIPISFGIALFLTELAPGWLRRPLGVAIELLAAIPSIVYGMWGLFIFAPLFAQYFQQPVGNVLSAIPFVGSLFSGPAFGIGILAAGVILAIMIIPYIAAVMRDVFEQTPVMMKESAYGIGCTTWEVIWHIVLPFTKNGVIGGVMLGLGRALGETMAVTFIIGNTYQLDSVSLFMPGNSITSALANEFAEADTGLHTAALMELGLILFVITFIVLACSKFMVMRLAKNEGAS
;
A
#
# COMPACT_ATOMS: atom_id res chain seq x y z
N MET A 1 16.60 38.71 -37.80
CA MET A 1 16.10 38.40 -36.44
C MET A 1 17.22 37.68 -35.72
N ALA A 2 17.77 38.27 -34.66
CA ALA A 2 18.90 37.70 -33.93
C ALA A 2 18.44 36.52 -33.06
N GLU A 3 19.17 35.42 -33.14
CA GLU A 3 18.95 34.17 -32.42
C GLU A 3 19.25 34.38 -30.92
N TYR A 4 18.21 34.38 -30.07
CA TYR A 4 18.38 34.42 -28.62
C TYR A 4 18.88 33.06 -28.13
N LYS A 5 20.19 32.98 -27.84
CA LYS A 5 20.82 31.79 -27.24
C LYS A 5 20.89 32.01 -25.73
N PRO A 6 20.06 31.34 -24.90
CA PRO A 6 20.18 31.50 -23.45
C PRO A 6 21.50 30.89 -23.00
N THR A 7 22.44 31.73 -22.59
CA THR A 7 23.71 31.31 -21.98
C THR A 7 23.43 30.92 -20.54
N ILE A 8 23.01 29.68 -20.31
CA ILE A 8 23.08 29.09 -18.98
C ILE A 8 24.57 28.89 -18.69
N THR A 9 25.14 29.73 -17.83
CA THR A 9 26.52 29.55 -17.39
C THR A 9 26.61 28.25 -16.61
N PRO A 10 27.55 27.34 -16.94
CA PRO A 10 27.69 26.09 -16.21
C PRO A 10 27.97 26.39 -14.73
N PRO A 11 27.41 25.59 -13.80
CA PRO A 11 27.67 25.77 -12.38
C PRO A 11 29.18 25.77 -12.11
N GLY A 12 29.61 26.62 -11.17
CA GLY A 12 31.02 26.71 -10.82
C GLY A 12 31.51 25.37 -10.27
N LYS A 13 32.72 24.95 -10.64
CA LYS A 13 33.33 23.66 -10.23
C LYS A 13 33.30 23.43 -8.70
N HIS A 14 33.38 24.50 -7.90
CA HIS A 14 33.25 24.42 -6.45
C HIS A 14 31.81 24.16 -5.99
N GLY A 15 30.82 24.77 -6.65
CA GLY A 15 29.39 24.55 -6.38
C GLY A 15 28.98 23.11 -6.65
N ASP A 16 29.44 22.53 -7.77
CA ASP A 16 29.18 21.12 -8.11
C ASP A 16 29.80 20.15 -7.09
N VAL A 17 31.01 20.44 -6.60
CA VAL A 17 31.68 19.62 -5.58
C VAL A 17 30.95 19.70 -4.24
N ILE A 18 30.54 20.91 -3.81
CA ILE A 18 29.79 21.10 -2.56
C ILE A 18 28.43 20.39 -2.67
N PHE A 19 27.70 20.61 -3.76
CA PHE A 19 26.42 19.95 -4.00
C PHE A 19 26.55 18.43 -3.99
N GLY A 20 27.54 17.88 -4.71
CA GLY A 20 27.81 16.44 -4.72
C GLY A 20 28.17 15.89 -3.35
N ALA A 21 28.93 16.62 -2.53
CA ALA A 21 29.27 16.23 -1.17
C ALA A 21 28.03 16.22 -0.26
N VAL A 22 27.18 17.25 -0.34
CA VAL A 22 25.93 17.34 0.45
C VAL A 22 24.98 16.20 0.09
N VAL A 23 24.77 15.92 -1.20
CA VAL A 23 23.91 14.81 -1.65
C VAL A 23 24.45 13.46 -1.17
N ARG A 24 25.76 13.23 -1.26
CA ARG A 24 26.39 11.99 -0.75
C ARG A 24 26.26 11.86 0.76
N LEU A 25 26.48 12.94 1.51
CA LEU A 25 26.34 12.94 2.96
C LEU A 25 24.88 12.67 3.35
N ALA A 26 23.92 13.29 2.68
CA ALA A 26 22.50 13.04 2.90
C ALA A 26 22.14 11.56 2.62
N ALA A 27 22.62 11.00 1.51
CA ALA A 27 22.41 9.59 1.17
C ALA A 27 23.08 8.63 2.18
N LEU A 28 24.28 8.95 2.68
CA LEU A 28 24.94 8.16 3.72
C LEU A 28 24.21 8.26 5.05
N LEU A 29 23.76 9.46 5.43
CA LEU A 29 22.99 9.69 6.66
C LEU A 29 21.68 8.89 6.64
N THR A 30 20.93 8.91 5.53
CA THR A 30 19.69 8.14 5.42
C THR A 30 19.93 6.64 5.52
N LEU A 31 20.99 6.12 4.89
CA LEU A 31 21.38 4.71 5.02
C LEU A 31 21.80 4.35 6.45
N LEU A 32 22.58 5.21 7.11
CA LEU A 32 22.99 5.01 8.51
C LEU A 32 21.80 5.05 9.47
N LEU A 33 20.85 5.96 9.27
CA LEU A 33 19.62 6.03 10.07
C LEU A 33 18.76 4.78 9.85
N LEU A 34 18.58 4.34 8.61
CA LEU A 34 17.84 3.11 8.31
C LEU A 34 18.51 1.88 8.97
N GLY A 35 19.83 1.76 8.84
CA GLY A 35 20.60 0.72 9.52
C GLY A 35 20.49 0.81 11.04
N GLY A 36 20.56 2.02 11.60
CA GLY A 36 20.41 2.28 13.02
C GLY A 36 19.02 1.90 13.55
N ILE A 37 17.95 2.18 12.80
CA ILE A 37 16.59 1.76 13.15
C ILE A 37 16.49 0.23 13.18
N ILE A 38 17.06 -0.46 12.19
CA ILE A 38 17.06 -1.94 12.15
C ILE A 38 17.79 -2.51 13.37
N VAL A 39 19.00 -2.00 13.66
CA VAL A 39 19.77 -2.43 14.83
C VAL A 39 19.02 -2.15 16.12
N SER A 40 18.40 -0.97 16.24
CA SER A 40 17.58 -0.60 17.40
C SER A 40 16.39 -1.55 17.58
N LEU A 41 15.66 -1.86 16.52
CA LEU A 41 14.55 -2.82 16.57
C LEU A 41 15.01 -4.21 16.99
N ILE A 42 16.15 -4.69 16.48
CA ILE A 42 16.71 -6.00 16.87
C ILE A 42 17.07 -6.02 18.35
N ILE A 43 17.74 -4.98 18.85
CA ILE A 43 18.14 -4.91 20.27
C ILE A 43 16.92 -4.79 21.17
N ALA A 44 15.95 -3.94 20.82
CA ALA A 44 14.77 -3.69 21.62
C ALA A 44 13.78 -4.87 21.62
N SER A 45 13.72 -5.64 20.53
CA SER A 45 12.90 -6.87 20.44
C SER A 45 13.56 -8.09 21.08
N TRP A 46 14.86 -8.05 21.37
CA TRP A 46 15.63 -9.19 21.88
C TRP A 46 15.01 -9.89 23.11
N PRO A 47 14.49 -9.18 24.14
CA PRO A 47 13.85 -9.82 25.29
C PRO A 47 12.60 -10.63 24.91
N SER A 48 11.82 -10.14 23.95
CA SER A 48 10.63 -10.83 23.43
C SER A 48 11.03 -12.07 22.62
N ILE A 49 12.03 -11.94 21.74
CA ILE A 49 12.58 -13.05 20.95
C ILE A 49 13.11 -14.17 21.85
N GLN A 50 13.79 -13.85 22.95
CA GLN A 50 14.28 -14.86 23.90
C GLN A 50 13.16 -15.57 24.65
N THR A 51 12.06 -14.86 24.94
CA THR A 51 10.96 -15.38 25.77
C THR A 51 9.99 -16.23 24.95
N PHE A 52 9.58 -15.74 23.78
CA PHE A 52 8.55 -16.37 22.94
C PHE A 52 9.15 -17.14 21.75
N GLY A 53 10.35 -16.77 21.29
CA GLY A 53 11.03 -17.38 20.16
C GLY A 53 10.17 -17.43 18.89
N PHE A 54 10.37 -18.46 18.06
CA PHE A 54 9.60 -18.65 16.83
C PHE A 54 8.10 -18.87 17.06
N SER A 55 7.68 -19.27 18.26
CA SER A 55 6.26 -19.44 18.59
C SER A 55 5.50 -18.13 18.51
N PHE A 56 6.16 -16.99 18.72
CA PHE A 56 5.56 -15.66 18.62
C PHE A 56 4.84 -15.44 17.28
N LEU A 57 5.41 -15.93 16.18
CA LEU A 57 4.85 -15.76 14.82
C LEU A 57 3.53 -16.51 14.59
N TRP A 58 3.28 -17.58 15.34
CA TRP A 58 2.11 -18.46 15.19
C TRP A 58 1.13 -18.39 16.36
N THR A 59 1.47 -17.60 17.39
CA THR A 59 0.62 -17.43 18.57
C THR A 59 -0.39 -16.32 18.32
N LYS A 60 -1.67 -16.61 18.59
CA LYS A 60 -2.76 -15.63 18.50
C LYS A 60 -3.06 -14.90 19.81
N GLU A 61 -2.58 -15.44 20.94
CA GLU A 61 -2.82 -14.85 22.26
C GLU A 61 -2.06 -13.53 22.41
N TRP A 62 -2.79 -12.48 22.80
CA TRP A 62 -2.25 -11.21 23.23
C TRP A 62 -2.95 -10.81 24.53
N ASP A 63 -2.23 -10.97 25.63
CA ASP A 63 -2.69 -10.73 27.00
C ASP A 63 -1.58 -10.02 27.77
N ALA A 64 -1.65 -8.69 27.79
CA ALA A 64 -0.65 -7.84 28.44
C ALA A 64 -0.54 -8.10 29.96
N PRO A 65 -1.66 -8.20 30.73
CA PRO A 65 -1.60 -8.59 32.15
C PRO A 65 -0.93 -9.94 32.42
N ALA A 66 -1.15 -10.95 31.56
CA ALA A 66 -0.52 -12.26 31.69
C ALA A 66 0.91 -12.32 31.11
N GLY A 67 1.39 -11.23 30.50
CA GLY A 67 2.69 -11.16 29.84
C GLY A 67 2.82 -12.12 28.66
N LYS A 68 1.72 -12.41 27.96
CA LYS A 68 1.70 -13.30 26.78
C LYS A 68 1.43 -12.50 25.53
N PHE A 69 2.30 -12.64 24.53
CA PHE A 69 2.20 -11.88 23.30
C PHE A 69 2.37 -12.79 22.08
N GLY A 70 1.67 -12.46 21.00
CA GLY A 70 1.66 -13.23 19.76
C GLY A 70 1.40 -12.35 18.54
N ALA A 71 2.14 -12.59 17.46
CA ALA A 71 2.11 -11.77 16.26
C ALA A 71 1.15 -12.25 15.17
N LEU A 72 0.56 -13.44 15.32
CA LEU A 72 -0.22 -14.03 14.23
C LEU A 72 -1.38 -13.12 13.79
N VAL A 73 -2.11 -12.54 14.74
CA VAL A 73 -3.28 -11.71 14.45
C VAL A 73 -2.86 -10.41 13.75
N PRO A 74 -1.91 -9.61 14.28
CA PRO A 74 -1.39 -8.43 13.59
C PRO A 74 -0.81 -8.72 12.20
N ILE A 75 -0.04 -9.80 12.04
CA ILE A 75 0.55 -10.19 10.75
C ILE A 75 -0.55 -10.49 9.73
N TYR A 76 -1.51 -11.33 10.12
CA TYR A 76 -2.64 -11.70 9.28
C TYR A 76 -3.45 -10.46 8.87
N GLY A 77 -3.79 -9.59 9.82
CA GLY A 77 -4.54 -8.38 9.54
C GLY A 77 -3.81 -7.44 8.58
N THR A 78 -2.50 -7.21 8.77
CA THR A 78 -1.70 -6.38 7.84
C THR A 78 -1.67 -6.95 6.43
N VAL A 79 -1.39 -8.25 6.29
CA VAL A 79 -1.26 -8.89 4.97
C VAL A 79 -2.61 -8.96 4.24
N VAL A 80 -3.67 -9.37 4.94
CA VAL A 80 -4.99 -9.56 4.31
C VAL A 80 -5.63 -8.22 3.95
N THR A 81 -5.56 -7.21 4.82
CA THR A 81 -6.08 -5.87 4.49
C THR A 81 -5.33 -5.25 3.30
N SER A 82 -4.00 -5.38 3.26
CA SER A 82 -3.18 -4.90 2.14
C SER A 82 -3.50 -5.63 0.83
N LEU A 83 -3.70 -6.95 0.90
CA LEU A 83 -4.06 -7.75 -0.27
C LEU A 83 -5.43 -7.37 -0.82
N ILE A 84 -6.44 -7.25 0.05
CA ILE A 84 -7.78 -6.78 -0.32
C ILE A 84 -7.69 -5.39 -0.97
N ALA A 85 -6.93 -4.48 -0.36
CA ALA A 85 -6.75 -3.13 -0.86
C ALA A 85 -6.18 -3.12 -2.27
N LEU A 86 -5.15 -3.93 -2.55
CA LEU A 86 -4.54 -4.02 -3.88
C LEU A 86 -5.45 -4.67 -4.92
N ILE A 87 -6.16 -5.74 -4.56
CA ILE A 87 -7.10 -6.41 -5.46
C ILE A 87 -8.17 -5.42 -5.97
N ILE A 88 -8.61 -4.51 -5.11
CA ILE A 88 -9.59 -3.48 -5.45
C ILE A 88 -8.92 -2.30 -6.17
N ALA A 89 -7.81 -1.80 -5.63
CA ALA A 89 -7.21 -0.55 -6.09
C ALA A 89 -6.58 -0.67 -7.48
N ILE A 90 -5.86 -1.76 -7.78
CA ILE A 90 -5.15 -1.93 -9.05
C ILE A 90 -6.09 -1.80 -10.27
N PRO A 91 -7.20 -2.55 -10.38
CA PRO A 91 -8.08 -2.44 -11.55
C PRO A 91 -8.76 -1.09 -11.65
N ILE A 92 -9.16 -0.50 -10.51
CA ILE A 92 -9.81 0.83 -10.49
C ILE A 92 -8.83 1.91 -10.92
N SER A 93 -7.61 1.91 -10.38
CA SER A 93 -6.56 2.86 -10.73
C SER A 93 -6.13 2.74 -12.19
N PHE A 94 -6.06 1.51 -12.72
CA PHE A 94 -5.81 1.29 -14.14
C PHE A 94 -6.92 1.90 -15.00
N GLY A 95 -8.20 1.69 -14.64
CA GLY A 95 -9.34 2.28 -15.34
C GLY A 95 -9.33 3.81 -15.30
N ILE A 96 -9.00 4.41 -14.14
CA ILE A 96 -8.86 5.86 -14.00
C ILE A 96 -7.72 6.40 -14.87
N ALA A 97 -6.55 5.75 -14.84
CA ALA A 97 -5.39 6.14 -15.64
C ALA A 97 -5.71 6.07 -17.13
N LEU A 98 -6.26 4.94 -17.60
CA LEU A 98 -6.69 4.74 -18.99
C LEU A 98 -7.67 5.82 -19.42
N PHE A 99 -8.69 6.09 -18.59
CA PHE A 99 -9.68 7.11 -18.88
C PHE A 99 -9.02 8.47 -19.06
N LEU A 100 -8.14 8.87 -18.13
CA LEU A 100 -7.50 10.19 -18.18
C LEU A 100 -6.51 10.36 -19.33
N THR A 101 -5.85 9.28 -19.76
CA THR A 101 -4.83 9.38 -20.81
C THR A 101 -5.40 9.23 -22.22
N GLU A 102 -6.38 8.35 -22.44
CA GLU A 102 -6.84 8.00 -23.79
C GLU A 102 -8.31 8.34 -24.08
N LEU A 103 -9.19 8.41 -23.08
CA LEU A 103 -10.64 8.60 -23.31
C LEU A 103 -11.14 9.99 -22.92
N ALA A 104 -10.50 10.65 -21.95
CA ALA A 104 -10.98 11.88 -21.37
C ALA A 104 -10.81 13.04 -22.35
N PRO A 105 -11.85 13.86 -22.56
CA PRO A 105 -11.70 15.06 -23.38
C PRO A 105 -10.77 16.06 -22.69
N GLY A 106 -10.03 16.84 -23.47
CA GLY A 106 -8.95 17.69 -22.94
C GLY A 106 -9.36 18.69 -21.85
N TRP A 107 -10.62 19.14 -21.85
CA TRP A 107 -11.18 20.02 -20.82
C TRP A 107 -11.44 19.32 -19.48
N LEU A 108 -11.64 18.00 -19.48
CA LEU A 108 -11.92 17.20 -18.28
C LEU A 108 -10.65 16.60 -17.65
N ARG A 109 -9.63 16.30 -18.48
CA ARG A 109 -8.39 15.66 -18.04
C ARG A 109 -7.67 16.44 -16.93
N ARG A 110 -7.52 17.76 -17.10
CA ARG A 110 -6.83 18.61 -16.12
C ARG A 110 -7.58 18.69 -14.78
N PRO A 111 -8.87 19.06 -14.72
CA PRO A 111 -9.61 19.09 -13.46
C PRO A 111 -9.64 17.75 -12.71
N LEU A 112 -9.86 16.62 -13.41
CA LEU A 112 -9.88 15.32 -12.76
C LEU A 112 -8.50 14.90 -12.25
N GLY A 113 -7.45 15.18 -13.02
CA GLY A 113 -6.07 14.92 -12.58
C GLY A 113 -5.74 15.64 -11.27
N VAL A 114 -6.09 16.93 -11.19
CA VAL A 114 -5.93 17.72 -9.95
C VAL A 114 -6.79 17.14 -8.82
N ALA A 115 -8.05 16.77 -9.09
CA ALA A 115 -8.92 16.19 -8.06
C ALA A 115 -8.36 14.89 -7.45
N ILE A 116 -7.75 14.03 -8.26
CA ILE A 116 -7.10 12.79 -7.81
C ILE A 116 -5.87 13.09 -6.95
N GLU A 117 -5.04 14.04 -7.36
CA GLU A 117 -3.87 14.47 -6.59
C GLU A 117 -4.26 15.09 -5.25
N LEU A 118 -5.35 15.88 -5.23
CA LEU A 118 -5.93 16.43 -4.01
C LEU A 118 -6.50 15.32 -3.11
N LEU A 119 -7.13 14.29 -3.69
CA LEU A 119 -7.65 13.13 -2.95
C LEU A 119 -6.52 12.34 -2.27
N ALA A 120 -5.36 12.22 -2.93
CA ALA A 120 -4.16 11.62 -2.34
C ALA A 120 -3.60 12.45 -1.17
N ALA A 121 -3.78 13.78 -1.17
CA ALA A 121 -3.28 14.67 -0.12
C ALA A 121 -4.11 14.64 1.18
N ILE A 122 -5.28 13.99 1.17
CA ILE A 122 -6.14 13.89 2.36
C ILE A 122 -5.41 13.09 3.46
N PRO A 123 -5.34 13.61 4.70
CA PRO A 123 -4.73 12.89 5.82
C PRO A 123 -5.45 11.56 6.09
N SER A 124 -4.70 10.48 6.36
CA SER A 124 -5.29 9.15 6.50
C SER A 124 -6.25 9.01 7.69
N ILE A 125 -6.07 9.81 8.75
CA ILE A 125 -7.02 9.89 9.87
C ILE A 125 -8.41 10.35 9.43
N VAL A 126 -8.52 11.22 8.41
CA VAL A 126 -9.81 11.68 7.89
C VAL A 126 -10.54 10.51 7.23
N TYR A 127 -9.84 9.69 6.44
CA TYR A 127 -10.40 8.46 5.90
C TYR A 127 -10.81 7.46 6.99
N GLY A 128 -10.01 7.33 8.06
CA GLY A 128 -10.35 6.48 9.20
C GLY A 128 -11.63 6.91 9.93
N MET A 129 -11.74 8.19 10.27
CA MET A 129 -12.94 8.73 10.93
C MET A 129 -14.17 8.71 10.02
N TRP A 130 -14.03 9.08 8.74
CA TRP A 130 -15.12 8.91 7.76
C TRP A 130 -15.50 7.44 7.62
N GLY A 131 -14.49 6.57 7.60
CA GLY A 131 -14.59 5.12 7.62
C GLY A 131 -15.50 4.63 8.74
N LEU A 132 -15.22 5.06 9.97
CA LEU A 132 -15.94 4.64 11.16
C LEU A 132 -17.35 5.25 11.26
N PHE A 133 -17.51 6.55 11.00
CA PHE A 133 -18.78 7.24 11.26
C PHE A 133 -19.78 7.16 10.11
N ILE A 134 -19.31 7.03 8.87
CA ILE A 134 -20.17 7.09 7.68
C ILE A 134 -20.10 5.78 6.91
N PHE A 135 -18.90 5.31 6.57
CA PHE A 135 -18.78 4.11 5.75
C PHE A 135 -19.21 2.85 6.51
N ALA A 136 -18.77 2.64 7.75
CA ALA A 136 -19.09 1.44 8.53
C ALA A 136 -20.60 1.18 8.65
N PRO A 137 -21.45 2.14 9.07
CA PRO A 137 -22.89 1.88 9.15
C PRO A 137 -23.52 1.59 7.78
N LEU A 138 -23.08 2.29 6.71
CA LEU A 138 -23.55 2.03 5.35
C LEU A 138 -23.09 0.66 4.84
N PHE A 139 -21.83 0.30 5.11
CA PHE A 139 -21.22 -0.96 4.73
C PHE A 139 -21.88 -2.13 5.44
N ALA A 140 -22.20 -1.99 6.73
CA ALA A 140 -22.97 -2.96 7.49
C ALA A 140 -24.34 -3.20 6.83
N GLN A 141 -25.10 -2.12 6.60
CA GLN A 141 -26.49 -2.19 6.14
C GLN A 141 -26.62 -2.63 4.68
N TYR A 142 -25.82 -2.06 3.78
CA TYR A 142 -25.99 -2.22 2.33
C TYR A 142 -25.05 -3.24 1.70
N PHE A 143 -23.97 -3.63 2.37
CA PHE A 143 -23.03 -4.61 1.85
C PHE A 143 -23.00 -5.87 2.71
N GLN A 144 -22.58 -5.79 3.97
CA GLN A 144 -22.37 -6.96 4.81
C GLN A 144 -23.66 -7.75 5.07
N GLN A 145 -24.78 -7.08 5.37
CA GLN A 145 -26.07 -7.74 5.59
C GLN A 145 -26.56 -8.49 4.33
N PRO A 146 -26.70 -7.86 3.14
CA PRO A 146 -27.12 -8.56 1.93
C PRO A 146 -26.16 -9.67 1.50
N VAL A 147 -24.85 -9.37 1.52
CA VAL A 147 -23.81 -10.31 1.09
C VAL A 147 -23.74 -11.50 2.06
N GLY A 148 -23.82 -11.25 3.36
CA GLY A 148 -23.90 -12.29 4.38
C GLY A 148 -25.13 -13.18 4.19
N ASN A 149 -26.31 -12.60 3.95
CA ASN A 149 -27.55 -13.37 3.76
C ASN A 149 -27.52 -14.26 2.51
N VAL A 150 -26.86 -13.82 1.44
CA VAL A 150 -26.80 -14.57 0.17
C VAL A 150 -25.64 -15.56 0.15
N LEU A 151 -24.43 -15.13 0.55
CA LEU A 151 -23.21 -15.91 0.38
C LEU A 151 -22.93 -16.84 1.56
N SER A 152 -23.46 -16.60 2.76
CA SER A 152 -23.23 -17.48 3.93
C SER A 152 -23.70 -18.91 3.71
N ALA A 153 -24.66 -19.13 2.81
CA ALA A 153 -25.17 -20.45 2.44
C ALA A 153 -24.25 -21.25 1.51
N ILE A 154 -23.25 -20.61 0.88
CA ILE A 154 -22.37 -21.26 -0.09
C ILE A 154 -21.18 -21.90 0.65
N PRO A 155 -20.89 -23.20 0.46
CA PRO A 155 -19.73 -23.84 1.06
C PRO A 155 -18.42 -23.13 0.66
N PHE A 156 -17.45 -23.03 1.57
CA PHE A 156 -16.15 -22.35 1.42
C PHE A 156 -16.19 -20.82 1.24
N VAL A 157 -17.10 -20.30 0.41
CA VAL A 157 -17.27 -18.84 0.23
C VAL A 157 -18.02 -18.24 1.42
N GLY A 158 -19.02 -18.94 1.94
CA GLY A 158 -19.82 -18.49 3.08
C GLY A 158 -19.00 -18.29 4.34
N SER A 159 -17.94 -19.08 4.57
CA SER A 159 -17.04 -18.92 5.72
C SER A 159 -16.19 -17.65 5.67
N LEU A 160 -15.99 -17.05 4.48
CA LEU A 160 -15.28 -15.78 4.33
C LEU A 160 -16.19 -14.58 4.62
N PHE A 161 -17.51 -14.74 4.46
CA PHE A 161 -18.52 -13.69 4.64
C PHE A 161 -19.51 -14.00 5.77
N SER A 162 -19.15 -14.94 6.65
CA SER A 162 -19.96 -15.32 7.80
C SER A 162 -19.64 -14.44 9.00
N GLY A 163 -20.65 -13.97 9.71
CA GLY A 163 -20.45 -13.24 10.95
C GLY A 163 -21.37 -12.03 11.06
N PRO A 164 -21.36 -11.38 12.23
CA PRO A 164 -22.15 -10.18 12.47
C PRO A 164 -21.71 -9.03 11.55
N ALA A 165 -22.68 -8.31 10.99
CA ALA A 165 -22.45 -7.13 10.17
C ALA A 165 -22.24 -5.89 11.05
N PHE A 166 -21.04 -5.74 11.61
CA PHE A 166 -20.69 -4.60 12.45
C PHE A 166 -20.26 -3.35 11.66
N GLY A 167 -20.01 -3.47 10.35
CA GLY A 167 -19.48 -2.40 9.51
C GLY A 167 -17.98 -2.15 9.68
N ILE A 168 -17.41 -2.63 10.77
CA ILE A 168 -15.97 -2.68 11.07
C ILE A 168 -15.43 -4.10 10.86
N GLY A 169 -14.14 -4.23 10.55
CA GLY A 169 -13.48 -5.50 10.35
C GLY A 169 -12.41 -5.49 9.26
N ILE A 170 -11.82 -6.65 8.99
CA ILE A 170 -10.71 -6.81 8.02
C ILE A 170 -11.14 -6.36 6.62
N LEU A 171 -12.33 -6.75 6.15
CA LEU A 171 -12.81 -6.34 4.84
C LEU A 171 -13.05 -4.82 4.76
N ALA A 172 -13.70 -4.25 5.77
CA ALA A 172 -13.98 -2.82 5.82
C ALA A 172 -12.68 -2.00 5.82
N ALA A 173 -11.69 -2.42 6.61
CA ALA A 173 -10.35 -1.83 6.60
C ALA A 173 -9.67 -1.95 5.23
N GLY A 174 -9.73 -3.11 4.59
CA GLY A 174 -9.18 -3.29 3.24
C GLY A 174 -9.85 -2.40 2.18
N VAL A 175 -11.16 -2.17 2.28
CA VAL A 175 -11.89 -1.27 1.36
C VAL A 175 -11.52 0.19 1.58
N ILE A 176 -11.49 0.67 2.83
CA ILE A 176 -11.03 2.04 3.13
C ILE A 176 -9.59 2.25 2.67
N LEU A 177 -8.74 1.26 2.92
CA LEU A 177 -7.36 1.28 2.46
C LEU A 177 -7.27 1.34 0.93
N ALA A 178 -8.13 0.59 0.21
CA ALA A 178 -8.23 0.65 -1.24
C ALA A 178 -8.56 2.08 -1.72
N ILE A 179 -9.61 2.69 -1.16
CA ILE A 179 -10.05 4.06 -1.49
C ILE A 179 -8.90 5.04 -1.32
N MET A 180 -8.13 4.89 -0.25
CA MET A 180 -6.99 5.76 0.04
C MET A 180 -5.82 5.56 -0.93
N ILE A 181 -5.47 4.32 -1.33
CA ILE A 181 -4.33 4.06 -2.22
C ILE A 181 -4.65 4.22 -3.72
N ILE A 182 -5.93 4.13 -4.11
CA ILE A 182 -6.38 4.34 -5.50
C ILE A 182 -5.82 5.62 -6.14
N PRO A 183 -5.94 6.82 -5.53
CA PRO A 183 -5.47 8.04 -6.16
C PRO A 183 -3.95 8.08 -6.35
N TYR A 184 -3.19 7.47 -5.43
CA TYR A 184 -1.74 7.35 -5.58
C TYR A 184 -1.36 6.45 -6.77
N ILE A 185 -1.94 5.25 -6.85
CA ILE A 185 -1.65 4.32 -7.94
C ILE A 185 -2.13 4.90 -9.28
N ALA A 186 -3.30 5.53 -9.31
CA ALA A 186 -3.87 6.12 -10.52
C ALA A 186 -3.03 7.28 -11.06
N ALA A 187 -2.55 8.17 -10.18
CA ALA A 187 -1.69 9.27 -10.58
C ALA A 187 -0.36 8.77 -11.18
N VAL A 188 0.28 7.80 -10.52
CA VAL A 188 1.52 7.21 -11.05
C VAL A 188 1.27 6.46 -12.37
N MET A 189 0.21 5.65 -12.47
CA MET A 189 -0.11 4.94 -13.72
C MET A 189 -0.39 5.91 -14.87
N ARG A 190 -1.13 7.00 -14.62
CA ARG A 190 -1.38 8.08 -15.60
C ARG A 190 -0.06 8.66 -16.10
N ASP A 191 0.82 9.07 -15.18
CA ASP A 191 2.09 9.71 -15.52
C ASP A 191 2.99 8.78 -16.35
N VAL A 192 2.98 7.47 -16.05
CA VAL A 192 3.73 6.48 -16.82
C VAL A 192 3.09 6.26 -18.20
N PHE A 193 1.77 6.15 -18.32
CA PHE A 193 1.07 6.00 -19.60
C PHE A 193 1.35 7.17 -20.56
N GLU A 194 1.44 8.39 -20.02
CA GLU A 194 1.78 9.59 -20.77
C GLU A 194 3.20 9.58 -21.36
N GLN A 195 4.12 8.75 -20.84
CA GLN A 195 5.47 8.61 -21.40
C GLN A 195 5.51 7.79 -22.69
N THR A 196 4.42 7.12 -23.06
CA THR A 196 4.37 6.34 -24.32
C THR A 196 4.47 7.27 -25.53
N PRO A 197 5.42 7.05 -26.46
CA PRO A 197 5.59 7.91 -27.63
C PRO A 197 4.29 8.06 -28.44
N VAL A 198 3.91 9.30 -28.71
CA VAL A 198 2.67 9.61 -29.44
C VAL A 198 2.66 8.93 -30.82
N MET A 199 3.81 8.89 -31.51
CA MET A 199 3.95 8.24 -32.82
C MET A 199 3.57 6.75 -32.80
N MET A 200 3.89 6.01 -31.72
CA MET A 200 3.50 4.60 -31.62
C MET A 200 1.98 4.45 -31.51
N LYS A 201 1.33 5.35 -30.76
CA LYS A 201 -0.13 5.36 -30.60
C LYS A 201 -0.85 5.78 -31.88
N GLU A 202 -0.41 6.87 -32.52
CA GLU A 202 -1.00 7.37 -33.76
C GLU A 202 -0.83 6.39 -34.93
N SER A 203 0.30 5.68 -35.02
CA SER A 203 0.50 4.65 -36.04
C SER A 203 -0.49 3.49 -35.89
N ALA A 204 -0.77 3.09 -34.65
CA ALA A 204 -1.74 2.05 -34.35
C ALA A 204 -3.18 2.48 -34.65
N TYR A 205 -3.55 3.71 -34.28
CA TYR A 205 -4.82 4.28 -34.71
C TYR A 205 -4.91 4.39 -36.24
N GLY A 206 -3.80 4.68 -36.93
CA GLY A 206 -3.73 4.76 -38.39
C GLY A 206 -3.96 3.44 -39.13
N ILE A 207 -3.70 2.30 -38.50
CA ILE A 207 -4.02 0.96 -39.03
C ILE A 207 -5.39 0.44 -38.57
N GLY A 208 -6.18 1.27 -37.88
CA GLY A 208 -7.54 0.94 -37.45
C GLY A 208 -7.66 0.29 -36.07
N CYS A 209 -6.62 0.30 -35.24
CA CYS A 209 -6.72 -0.22 -33.87
C CYS A 209 -7.67 0.62 -33.02
N THR A 210 -8.44 -0.06 -32.16
CA THR A 210 -9.27 0.53 -31.13
C THR A 210 -8.44 1.03 -29.95
N THR A 211 -9.00 1.93 -29.13
CA THR A 211 -8.35 2.42 -27.90
C THR A 211 -7.97 1.29 -26.95
N TRP A 212 -8.81 0.25 -26.86
CA TRP A 212 -8.53 -0.94 -26.07
C TRP A 212 -7.31 -1.70 -26.61
N GLU A 213 -7.23 -1.91 -27.91
CA GLU A 213 -6.08 -2.59 -28.54
C GLU A 213 -4.79 -1.79 -28.36
N VAL A 214 -4.83 -0.46 -28.52
CA VAL A 214 -3.67 0.42 -28.29
C VAL A 214 -3.20 0.33 -26.85
N ILE A 215 -4.12 0.33 -25.87
CA ILE A 215 -3.76 0.19 -24.47
C ILE A 215 -3.08 -1.15 -24.20
N TRP A 216 -3.68 -2.27 -24.62
CA TRP A 216 -3.18 -3.61 -24.29
C TRP A 216 -1.94 -4.02 -25.05
N HIS A 217 -1.78 -3.59 -26.30
CA HIS A 217 -0.68 -4.04 -27.15
C HIS A 217 0.48 -3.03 -27.25
N ILE A 218 0.27 -1.78 -26.87
CA ILE A 218 1.30 -0.72 -27.03
C ILE A 218 1.58 -0.05 -25.69
N VAL A 219 0.59 0.61 -25.10
CA VAL A 219 0.81 1.42 -23.89
C VAL A 219 1.22 0.54 -22.71
N LEU A 220 0.44 -0.49 -22.37
CA LEU A 220 0.71 -1.33 -21.21
C LEU A 220 2.04 -2.09 -21.33
N PRO A 221 2.40 -2.70 -22.47
CA PRO A 221 3.71 -3.32 -22.65
C PRO A 221 4.87 -2.32 -22.53
N PHE A 222 4.75 -1.13 -23.16
CA PHE A 222 5.77 -0.08 -23.10
C PHE A 222 5.99 0.44 -21.67
N THR A 223 4.91 0.49 -20.88
CA THR A 223 4.90 1.10 -19.55
C THR A 223 4.91 0.12 -18.39
N LYS A 224 4.99 -1.19 -18.65
CA LYS A 224 4.80 -2.24 -17.66
C LYS A 224 5.67 -2.06 -16.41
N ASN A 225 6.93 -1.63 -16.56
CA ASN A 225 7.84 -1.42 -15.44
C ASN A 225 7.39 -0.25 -14.55
N GLY A 226 6.88 0.83 -15.15
CA GLY A 226 6.34 1.96 -14.42
C GLY A 226 5.00 1.65 -13.75
N VAL A 227 4.13 0.86 -14.41
CA VAL A 227 2.88 0.37 -13.81
C VAL A 227 3.16 -0.48 -12.57
N ILE A 228 4.10 -1.43 -12.66
CA ILE A 228 4.50 -2.24 -11.51
C ILE A 228 5.10 -1.33 -10.41
N GLY A 229 5.89 -0.32 -10.77
CA GLY A 229 6.38 0.69 -9.82
C GLY A 229 5.27 1.43 -9.07
N GLY A 230 4.20 1.82 -9.76
CA GLY A 230 3.02 2.42 -9.14
C GLY A 230 2.28 1.48 -8.19
N VAL A 231 2.14 0.21 -8.56
CA VAL A 231 1.57 -0.82 -7.67
C VAL A 231 2.45 -1.06 -6.45
N MET A 232 3.77 -1.11 -6.60
CA MET A 232 4.70 -1.24 -5.46
C MET A 232 4.60 -0.05 -4.49
N LEU A 233 4.45 1.17 -5.00
CA LEU A 233 4.26 2.36 -4.17
C LEU A 233 2.96 2.25 -3.35
N GLY A 234 1.88 1.80 -3.98
CA GLY A 234 0.60 1.54 -3.31
C GLY A 234 0.71 0.44 -2.24
N LEU A 235 1.40 -0.66 -2.54
CA LEU A 235 1.64 -1.76 -1.61
C LEU A 235 2.46 -1.32 -0.38
N GLY A 236 3.52 -0.53 -0.59
CA GLY A 236 4.30 0.05 0.51
C GLY A 236 3.47 0.94 1.42
N ARG A 237 2.58 1.77 0.85
CA ARG A 237 1.61 2.53 1.64
C ARG A 237 0.61 1.64 2.37
N ALA A 238 0.11 0.59 1.72
CA ALA A 238 -0.88 -0.31 2.30
C ALA A 238 -0.33 -1.05 3.54
N LEU A 239 0.88 -1.62 3.44
CA LEU A 239 1.53 -2.33 4.53
C LEU A 239 1.83 -1.41 5.73
N GLY A 240 2.15 -0.15 5.45
CA GLY A 240 2.49 0.86 6.46
C GLY A 240 1.32 1.73 6.91
N GLU A 241 0.08 1.46 6.47
CA GLU A 241 -1.05 2.30 6.86
C GLU A 241 -1.43 2.04 8.31
N THR A 242 -1.46 3.11 9.10
CA THR A 242 -1.70 3.05 10.54
C THR A 242 -3.07 3.59 10.89
N MET A 243 -3.32 4.88 10.65
CA MET A 243 -4.46 5.57 11.24
C MET A 243 -5.78 5.18 10.58
N ALA A 244 -5.83 5.08 9.26
CA ALA A 244 -7.08 4.71 8.58
C ALA A 244 -7.55 3.30 9.00
N VAL A 245 -6.61 2.36 9.13
CA VAL A 245 -6.87 0.97 9.51
C VAL A 245 -7.28 0.87 10.97
N THR A 246 -6.59 1.56 11.89
CA THR A 246 -6.91 1.55 13.33
C THR A 246 -8.36 1.91 13.63
N PHE A 247 -8.94 2.88 12.94
CA PHE A 247 -10.31 3.29 13.22
C PHE A 247 -11.38 2.29 12.77
N ILE A 248 -11.06 1.34 11.88
CA ILE A 248 -12.08 0.51 11.25
C ILE A 248 -11.81 -1.01 11.28
N ILE A 249 -10.59 -1.44 11.57
CA ILE A 249 -10.26 -2.88 11.64
C ILE A 249 -10.85 -3.57 12.87
N GLY A 250 -11.12 -2.79 13.93
CA GLY A 250 -11.78 -3.23 15.17
C GLY A 250 -10.85 -3.57 16.32
N ASN A 251 -9.52 -3.58 16.11
CA ASN A 251 -8.47 -3.65 17.15
C ASN A 251 -8.59 -4.84 18.11
N THR A 252 -8.86 -6.04 17.58
CA THR A 252 -8.93 -7.27 18.40
C THR A 252 -7.86 -8.29 18.02
N TYR A 253 -7.42 -9.07 19.00
CA TYR A 253 -6.50 -10.21 18.82
C TYR A 253 -7.23 -11.55 18.68
N GLN A 254 -8.55 -11.54 18.50
CA GLN A 254 -9.33 -12.76 18.32
C GLN A 254 -9.34 -13.21 16.85
N LEU A 255 -8.63 -14.29 16.56
CA LEU A 255 -8.72 -15.04 15.30
C LEU A 255 -9.43 -16.36 15.54
N ASP A 256 -10.76 -16.33 15.56
CA ASP A 256 -11.61 -17.50 15.78
C ASP A 256 -12.26 -18.02 14.50
N SER A 257 -12.24 -17.24 13.41
CA SER A 257 -12.69 -17.67 12.09
C SER A 257 -11.90 -16.99 10.96
N VAL A 258 -11.98 -17.56 9.76
CA VAL A 258 -11.34 -17.02 8.54
C VAL A 258 -12.16 -15.87 7.92
N SER A 259 -13.30 -15.53 8.53
CA SER A 259 -14.20 -14.52 7.99
C SER A 259 -13.58 -13.13 7.91
N LEU A 260 -13.77 -12.48 6.78
CA LEU A 260 -13.33 -11.11 6.52
C LEU A 260 -14.24 -10.07 7.20
N PHE A 261 -15.43 -10.46 7.66
CA PHE A 261 -16.31 -9.58 8.44
C PHE A 261 -15.90 -9.49 9.90
N MET A 262 -15.07 -10.41 10.37
CA MET A 262 -14.61 -10.37 11.75
C MET A 262 -13.65 -9.20 11.97
N PRO A 263 -13.70 -8.58 13.17
CA PRO A 263 -12.68 -7.67 13.61
C PRO A 263 -11.30 -8.33 13.65
N GLY A 264 -10.26 -7.55 13.43
CA GLY A 264 -8.88 -8.01 13.56
C GLY A 264 -7.99 -6.90 14.10
N ASN A 265 -6.68 -7.08 13.97
CA ASN A 265 -5.69 -6.07 14.29
C ASN A 265 -4.59 -6.10 13.23
N SER A 266 -3.97 -4.95 12.94
CA SER A 266 -2.79 -4.87 12.08
C SER A 266 -1.57 -4.58 12.94
N ILE A 267 -0.37 -4.87 12.42
CA ILE A 267 0.88 -4.53 13.14
C ILE A 267 0.95 -3.02 13.42
N THR A 268 0.65 -2.20 12.42
CA THR A 268 0.66 -0.74 12.54
C THR A 268 -0.36 -0.25 13.56
N SER A 269 -1.54 -0.88 13.62
CA SER A 269 -2.59 -0.51 14.55
C SER A 269 -2.28 -0.92 15.99
N ALA A 270 -1.77 -2.14 16.19
CA ALA A 270 -1.25 -2.59 17.48
C ALA A 270 -0.17 -1.65 18.03
N LEU A 271 0.78 -1.25 17.19
CA LEU A 271 1.82 -0.27 17.53
C LEU A 271 1.21 1.09 17.91
N ALA A 272 0.22 1.59 17.16
CA ALA A 272 -0.37 2.90 17.43
C ALA A 272 -1.19 2.94 18.73
N ASN A 273 -1.94 1.87 19.02
CA ASN A 273 -2.83 1.82 20.17
C ASN A 273 -2.07 1.50 21.46
N GLU A 274 -1.12 0.57 21.42
CA GLU A 274 -0.55 0.01 22.64
C GLU A 274 0.81 0.57 23.01
N PHE A 275 1.57 1.16 22.08
CA PHE A 275 2.94 1.58 22.39
C PHE A 275 3.00 2.67 23.46
N ALA A 276 2.00 3.56 23.51
CA ALA A 276 1.90 4.59 24.54
C ALA A 276 1.43 4.05 25.90
N GLU A 277 0.75 2.91 25.91
CA GLU A 277 0.19 2.27 27.11
C GLU A 277 1.05 1.12 27.63
N ALA A 278 2.09 0.72 26.89
CA ALA A 278 2.86 -0.46 27.18
C ALA A 278 3.77 -0.31 28.40
N ASP A 279 3.66 -1.26 29.33
CA ASP A 279 4.54 -1.35 30.48
C ASP A 279 5.99 -1.61 30.04
N THR A 280 6.93 -0.98 30.73
CA THR A 280 8.35 -1.19 30.49
C THR A 280 8.73 -2.66 30.71
N GLY A 281 9.31 -3.29 29.70
CA GLY A 281 9.78 -4.68 29.77
C GLY A 281 9.29 -5.52 28.58
N LEU A 282 8.60 -6.62 28.86
CA LEU A 282 8.17 -7.58 27.85
C LEU A 282 7.14 -7.02 26.86
N HIS A 283 6.23 -6.15 27.29
CA HIS A 283 5.19 -5.58 26.43
C HIS A 283 5.79 -4.65 25.37
N THR A 284 6.66 -3.71 25.77
CA THR A 284 7.36 -2.85 24.81
C THR A 284 8.29 -3.66 23.90
N ALA A 285 8.96 -4.69 24.41
CA ALA A 285 9.80 -5.57 23.59
C ALA A 285 8.98 -6.35 22.54
N ALA A 286 7.79 -6.84 22.88
CA ALA A 286 6.90 -7.52 21.94
C ALA A 286 6.38 -6.59 20.84
N LEU A 287 6.06 -5.34 21.18
CA LEU A 287 5.72 -4.31 20.19
C LEU A 287 6.90 -4.00 19.27
N MET A 288 8.12 -3.89 19.80
CA MET A 288 9.33 -3.72 18.98
C MET A 288 9.56 -4.93 18.05
N GLU A 289 9.25 -6.14 18.50
CA GLU A 289 9.29 -7.35 17.66
C GLU A 289 8.25 -7.28 16.53
N LEU A 290 7.03 -6.81 16.78
CA LEU A 290 6.04 -6.56 15.73
C LEU A 290 6.58 -5.55 14.69
N GLY A 291 7.20 -4.46 15.14
CA GLY A 291 7.85 -3.48 14.25
C GLY A 291 8.97 -4.10 13.38
N LEU A 292 9.80 -4.96 13.98
CA LEU A 292 10.82 -5.72 13.27
C LEU A 292 10.20 -6.67 12.23
N ILE A 293 9.12 -7.37 12.58
CA ILE A 293 8.40 -8.26 11.67
C ILE A 293 7.80 -7.47 10.50
N LEU A 294 7.18 -6.32 10.75
CA LEU A 294 6.64 -5.47 9.67
C LEU A 294 7.74 -5.01 8.72
N PHE A 295 8.91 -4.64 9.24
CA PHE A 295 10.07 -4.30 8.43
C PHE A 295 10.50 -5.48 7.56
N VAL A 296 10.62 -6.69 8.14
CA VAL A 296 10.99 -7.90 7.40
C VAL A 296 9.96 -8.24 6.32
N ILE A 297 8.67 -8.17 6.63
CA ILE A 297 7.58 -8.38 5.66
C ILE A 297 7.70 -7.39 4.51
N THR A 298 7.87 -6.10 4.83
CA THR A 298 8.00 -5.03 3.82
C THR A 298 9.23 -5.26 2.94
N PHE A 299 10.37 -5.62 3.54
CA PHE A 299 11.57 -5.95 2.80
C PHE A 299 11.38 -7.13 1.86
N ILE A 300 10.81 -8.25 2.33
CA ILE A 300 10.54 -9.44 1.52
C ILE A 300 9.62 -9.09 0.36
N VAL A 301 8.52 -8.39 0.63
CA VAL A 301 7.53 -8.00 -0.37
C VAL A 301 8.16 -7.10 -1.44
N LEU A 302 8.93 -6.09 -1.05
CA LEU A 302 9.62 -5.20 -1.99
C LEU A 302 10.74 -5.92 -2.76
N ALA A 303 11.48 -6.82 -2.12
CA ALA A 303 12.51 -7.63 -2.77
C ALA A 303 11.91 -8.57 -3.82
N CYS A 304 10.83 -9.28 -3.48
CA CYS A 304 10.09 -10.12 -4.42
C CYS A 304 9.55 -9.30 -5.61
N SER A 305 8.98 -8.13 -5.32
CA SER A 305 8.45 -7.23 -6.34
C SER A 305 9.55 -6.75 -7.29
N LYS A 306 10.70 -6.32 -6.75
CA LYS A 306 11.86 -5.89 -7.56
C LYS A 306 12.44 -7.04 -8.38
N PHE A 307 12.55 -8.22 -7.79
CA PHE A 307 13.03 -9.41 -8.48
C PHE A 307 12.13 -9.81 -9.66
N MET A 308 10.81 -9.68 -9.50
CA MET A 308 9.84 -9.90 -10.58
C MET A 308 10.07 -8.94 -11.76
N VAL A 309 10.27 -7.65 -11.49
CA VAL A 309 10.57 -6.64 -12.53
C VAL A 309 11.89 -6.97 -13.25
N MET A 310 12.94 -7.33 -12.52
CA MET A 310 14.23 -7.69 -13.12
C MET A 310 14.14 -8.91 -14.04
N ARG A 311 13.30 -9.90 -13.71
CA ARG A 311 13.04 -11.04 -14.60
C ARG A 311 12.28 -10.64 -15.85
N LEU A 312 11.27 -9.77 -15.73
CA LEU A 312 10.48 -9.29 -16.87
C LEU A 312 11.31 -8.48 -17.86
N ALA A 313 12.27 -7.67 -17.38
CA ALA A 313 13.20 -6.93 -18.22
C ALA A 313 14.21 -7.83 -18.95
N LYS A 314 14.67 -8.92 -18.30
CA LYS A 314 15.59 -9.88 -18.93
C LYS A 314 14.96 -10.62 -20.12
N ASN A 315 13.65 -10.86 -20.07
CA ASN A 315 12.92 -11.54 -21.14
C ASN A 315 12.63 -10.62 -22.35
N GLU A 316 12.77 -9.29 -22.22
CA GLU A 316 12.58 -8.34 -23.33
C GLU A 316 13.77 -8.32 -24.31
N GLY A 317 14.96 -8.73 -23.86
CA GLY A 317 16.13 -8.86 -24.73
C GLY A 317 16.23 -10.20 -25.48
N ALA A 318 15.21 -11.05 -25.38
CA ALA A 318 15.21 -12.42 -25.92
C ALA A 318 14.11 -12.65 -26.98
N SER A 319 13.45 -11.60 -27.47
CA SER A 319 12.42 -11.64 -28.52
C SER A 319 12.74 -10.69 -29.65
#